data_AF-A0A7Y8U380-F1
#
_entry.id   AF-A0A7Y8U380-F1
#
_cell.length_a   1.000
_cell.length_b   1.000
_cell.length_c   1.000
_cell.angle_alpha   90.00
_cell.angle_beta   90.00
_cell.angle_gamma   90.00
#
_symmetry.space_group_name_H-M   'P 1'
#
loop_
_entity.id
_entity.type
_entity.pdbx_description
1 polymer ?
#
loop_
_entity_poly.entity_id
_entity_poly.type
_entity_poly.pdbx_seq_one_letter_code
_entity_poly.pdbx_strand_id
1 'polypeptide(L)'
;MAANLNAELNLNPLLGLILENPYATGIFLILVLFIVIVFFIAKSGVLSIFREHQEYRLRRIKDEISDHELLLADESLNKYSDQMAYHLQIAKLNKLLKFNHHDIDLLEYILSCKNKDLAIFYYKSAGKYIEKNEVTKRFKLKSYCKDWVVTLIDRIGIFLYFAISLGSLFPMVYVVYLCVVTGESLSAIPHSFVVAQSFFFGVCLLMALMVANPLFKPWKATQFLRLEKI
;
A
#
# COMPACT_ATOMS: atom_id res chain seq x y z
N MET A 1 -10.00 -37.60 -34.96
CA MET A 1 -8.76 -36.81 -34.82
C MET A 1 -8.57 -36.51 -33.34
N ALA A 2 -7.77 -37.32 -32.65
CA ALA A 2 -7.45 -37.10 -31.25
C ALA A 2 -6.32 -36.06 -31.16
N ALA A 3 -6.58 -34.95 -30.47
CA ALA A 3 -5.55 -33.97 -30.13
C ALA A 3 -4.62 -34.60 -29.08
N ASN A 4 -3.38 -34.85 -29.47
CA ASN A 4 -2.33 -35.37 -28.60
C ASN A 4 -1.96 -34.28 -27.57
N LEU A 5 -2.38 -34.47 -26.32
CA LEU A 5 -2.19 -33.55 -25.18
C LEU A 5 -0.86 -33.73 -24.44
N ASN A 6 0.09 -34.47 -25.03
CA ASN A 6 1.43 -34.66 -24.46
C ASN A 6 2.45 -33.74 -25.14
N ALA A 7 2.23 -32.43 -25.08
CA ALA A 7 3.31 -31.48 -25.30
C ALA A 7 4.19 -31.48 -24.04
N GLU A 8 5.15 -32.40 -23.97
CA GLU A 8 6.26 -32.29 -23.02
C GLU A 8 6.88 -30.91 -23.21
N LEU A 9 6.85 -30.10 -22.16
CA LEU A 9 7.41 -28.76 -22.14
C LEU A 9 8.93 -28.87 -22.31
N ASN A 10 9.39 -28.92 -23.56
CA ASN A 10 10.80 -29.07 -23.87
C ASN A 10 11.50 -27.73 -23.63
N LEU A 11 12.00 -27.56 -22.40
CA LEU A 11 12.71 -26.37 -21.92
C LEU A 11 14.19 -26.33 -22.36
N ASN A 12 14.70 -27.36 -23.04
CA ASN A 12 16.09 -27.40 -23.52
C ASN A 12 16.51 -26.22 -24.41
N PRO A 13 15.65 -25.67 -25.30
CA PRO A 13 16.01 -24.49 -26.10
C PRO A 13 16.15 -23.23 -25.23
N LEU A 14 15.33 -23.12 -24.18
CA LEU A 14 15.37 -22.03 -23.21
C LEU A 14 16.61 -22.11 -22.33
N LEU A 15 17.00 -23.32 -21.92
CA LEU A 15 18.23 -23.59 -21.16
C LEU A 15 19.51 -23.26 -21.96
N GLY A 16 19.53 -23.55 -23.26
CA GLY A 16 20.66 -23.18 -24.14
C GLY A 16 20.85 -21.66 -24.21
N LEU A 17 19.75 -20.91 -24.40
CA LEU A 17 19.76 -19.44 -24.43
C LEU A 17 20.16 -18.79 -23.08
N ILE A 18 19.91 -19.49 -21.97
CA ILE A 18 20.24 -19.04 -20.61
C ILE A 18 21.71 -19.29 -20.25
N LEU A 19 22.34 -20.32 -20.82
CA LEU A 19 23.74 -20.68 -20.57
C LEU A 19 24.74 -19.82 -21.37
N GLU A 20 24.35 -19.31 -22.53
CA GLU A 20 25.23 -18.49 -23.39
C GLU A 20 25.30 -17.01 -22.96
N ASN A 21 24.35 -16.52 -22.16
CA ASN A 21 24.29 -15.12 -21.77
C ASN A 21 24.16 -14.97 -20.24
N PRO A 22 25.25 -14.64 -19.51
CA PRO A 22 25.26 -14.59 -18.03
C PRO A 22 24.25 -13.59 -17.45
N TYR A 23 23.79 -12.64 -18.27
CA TYR A 23 22.80 -11.63 -17.90
C TYR A 23 21.35 -12.14 -18.04
N ALA A 24 21.07 -12.99 -19.03
CA ALA A 24 19.78 -13.67 -19.17
C ALA A 24 19.57 -14.68 -18.03
N THR A 25 20.65 -15.34 -17.61
CA THR A 25 20.67 -16.20 -16.41
C THR A 25 20.29 -15.42 -15.16
N GLY A 26 20.81 -14.20 -14.97
CA GLY A 26 20.49 -13.36 -13.83
C GLY A 26 19.02 -12.96 -13.75
N ILE A 27 18.43 -12.54 -14.88
CA ILE A 27 17.01 -12.17 -14.96
C ILE A 27 16.12 -13.40 -14.74
N PHE A 28 16.45 -14.53 -15.36
CA PHE A 28 15.72 -15.78 -15.16
C PHE A 28 15.79 -16.27 -13.71
N LEU A 29 16.96 -16.20 -13.08
CA LEU A 29 17.14 -16.55 -11.67
C LEU A 29 16.30 -15.66 -10.75
N ILE A 30 16.22 -14.35 -11.01
CA ILE A 30 15.36 -13.43 -10.25
C ILE A 30 13.88 -13.79 -10.43
N LEU A 31 13.45 -14.12 -11.64
CA LEU A 31 12.06 -14.47 -11.95
C LEU A 31 11.67 -15.82 -11.33
N VAL A 32 12.56 -16.81 -11.38
CA VAL A 32 12.40 -18.09 -10.69
C VAL A 32 12.42 -17.89 -9.17
N LEU A 33 13.32 -17.08 -8.63
CA LEU A 33 13.36 -16.76 -7.20
C LEU A 33 12.05 -16.11 -6.74
N PHE A 34 11.50 -15.18 -7.54
CA PHE A 34 10.21 -14.56 -7.24
C PHE A 34 9.06 -15.58 -7.22
N ILE A 35 8.98 -16.47 -8.21
CA ILE A 35 7.97 -17.55 -8.26
C ILE A 35 8.14 -18.49 -7.06
N VAL A 36 9.37 -18.88 -6.73
CA VAL A 36 9.68 -19.74 -5.57
C VAL A 36 9.29 -19.05 -4.28
N ILE A 37 9.60 -17.77 -4.09
CA ILE A 37 9.21 -17.00 -2.89
C ILE A 37 7.67 -16.94 -2.77
N VAL A 38 6.96 -16.61 -3.85
CA VAL A 38 5.49 -16.57 -3.84
C VAL A 38 4.90 -17.95 -3.54
N PHE A 39 5.45 -19.01 -4.13
CA PHE A 39 5.03 -20.39 -3.88
C PHE A 39 5.33 -20.82 -2.44
N PHE A 40 6.48 -20.45 -1.88
CA PHE A 40 6.82 -20.70 -0.48
C PHE A 40 5.92 -19.90 0.47
N ILE A 41 5.58 -18.64 0.18
CA ILE A 41 4.63 -17.86 0.98
C ILE A 41 3.23 -18.47 0.96
N ALA A 42 2.80 -18.97 -0.21
CA ALA A 42 1.51 -19.65 -0.35
C ALA A 42 1.49 -21.01 0.37
N LYS A 43 2.59 -21.78 0.31
CA LYS A 43 2.72 -23.11 0.92
C LYS A 43 3.08 -23.09 2.40
N SER A 44 3.76 -22.05 2.90
CA SER A 44 4.25 -21.96 4.28
C SER A 44 3.15 -21.71 5.32
N GLY A 45 1.89 -21.58 4.91
CA GLY A 45 0.80 -21.29 5.84
C GLY A 45 0.88 -19.88 6.43
N VAL A 46 1.70 -18.97 5.88
CA VAL A 46 1.66 -17.55 6.27
C VAL A 46 0.26 -16.98 6.07
N LEU A 47 -0.43 -17.35 4.98
CA LEU A 47 -1.82 -16.99 4.75
C LEU A 47 -2.77 -17.54 5.83
N SER A 48 -2.54 -18.75 6.35
CA SER A 48 -3.35 -19.31 7.45
C SER A 48 -3.06 -18.61 8.78
N ILE A 49 -1.81 -18.25 9.07
CA ILE A 49 -1.46 -17.45 10.26
C ILE A 49 -2.13 -16.07 10.21
N PHE A 50 -2.11 -15.42 9.04
CA PHE A 50 -2.82 -14.15 8.85
C PHE A 50 -4.34 -14.31 9.05
N ARG A 51 -4.92 -15.40 8.55
CA ARG A 51 -6.35 -15.69 8.73
C ARG A 51 -6.70 -15.95 10.20
N GLU A 52 -5.90 -16.77 10.87
CA GLU A 52 -6.05 -17.09 12.30
C GLU A 52 -5.93 -15.83 13.17
N HIS A 53 -4.98 -14.95 12.85
CA HIS A 53 -4.84 -13.67 13.51
C HIS A 53 -6.08 -12.76 13.32
N GLN A 54 -6.66 -12.73 12.12
CA GLN A 54 -7.90 -12.00 11.86
C GLN A 54 -9.09 -12.60 12.62
N GLU A 55 -9.20 -13.93 12.65
CA GLU A 55 -10.25 -14.65 13.38
C GLU A 55 -10.13 -14.42 14.89
N TYR A 56 -8.92 -14.49 15.45
CA TYR A 56 -8.65 -14.21 16.86
C TYR A 56 -9.05 -12.78 17.23
N ARG A 57 -8.68 -11.80 16.40
CA ARG A 57 -9.08 -10.39 16.59
C ARG A 57 -10.60 -10.22 16.58
N LEU A 58 -11.31 -10.90 15.68
CA LEU A 58 -12.77 -10.84 15.61
C LEU A 58 -13.44 -11.48 16.82
N ARG A 59 -12.93 -12.62 17.31
CA ARG A 59 -13.41 -13.27 18.53
C ARG A 59 -13.23 -12.37 19.74
N ARG A 60 -12.02 -11.83 19.94
CA ARG A 60 -11.73 -10.90 21.04
C ARG A 60 -12.70 -9.72 21.10
N ILE A 61 -12.99 -9.08 19.95
CA ILE A 61 -13.95 -7.96 19.91
C ILE A 61 -15.38 -8.43 20.22
N LYS A 62 -15.76 -9.65 19.78
CA LYS A 62 -17.07 -10.22 20.11
C LYS A 62 -17.20 -10.48 21.61
N ASP A 63 -16.17 -11.04 22.22
CA ASP A 63 -16.13 -11.34 23.65
C ASP A 63 -16.19 -10.03 24.45
N GLU A 64 -15.41 -9.01 24.06
CA GLU A 64 -15.44 -7.68 24.69
C GLU A 64 -16.83 -7.02 24.61
N ILE A 65 -17.54 -7.14 23.49
CA ILE A 65 -18.94 -6.67 23.35
C ILE A 65 -19.87 -7.43 24.30
N SER A 66 -19.72 -8.75 24.38
CA SER A 66 -20.54 -9.60 25.24
C SER A 66 -20.34 -9.25 26.72
N ASP A 67 -19.08 -9.04 27.13
CA ASP A 67 -18.73 -8.66 28.50
C ASP A 67 -19.32 -7.30 28.87
N HIS A 68 -19.26 -6.32 27.97
CA HIS A 68 -19.86 -4.99 28.20
C HIS A 68 -21.39 -5.05 28.26
N GLU A 69 -22.05 -5.91 27.47
CA GLU A 69 -23.50 -6.10 27.53
C GLU A 69 -23.93 -6.74 28.87
N LEU A 70 -23.13 -7.67 29.40
CA LEU A 70 -23.37 -8.27 30.72
C LEU A 70 -23.17 -7.26 31.86
N LEU A 71 -22.11 -6.45 31.80
CA LEU A 71 -21.82 -5.43 32.82
C LEU A 71 -22.86 -4.30 32.87
N LEU A 72 -23.47 -3.96 31.72
CA LEU A 72 -24.56 -2.99 31.66
C LEU A 72 -25.87 -3.49 32.27
N ALA A 73 -26.07 -4.81 32.34
CA ALA A 73 -27.26 -5.42 32.94
C ALA A 73 -27.17 -5.53 34.48
N ASP A 74 -26.00 -5.24 35.06
CA ASP A 74 -25.77 -5.29 36.50
C ASP A 74 -26.25 -4.00 37.19
N GLU A 75 -27.23 -4.14 38.08
CA GLU A 75 -27.87 -3.05 38.81
C GLU A 75 -26.89 -2.30 39.74
N SER A 76 -25.80 -2.98 40.17
CA SER A 76 -24.75 -2.39 41.00
C SER A 76 -23.85 -1.39 40.24
N LEU A 77 -23.82 -1.48 38.91
CA LEU A 77 -22.98 -0.67 38.04
C LEU A 77 -23.75 0.46 37.33
N ASN A 78 -25.02 0.67 37.70
CA ASN A 78 -25.90 1.66 37.08
C ASN A 78 -25.32 3.10 37.09
N LYS A 79 -24.49 3.43 38.09
CA LYS A 79 -23.76 4.71 38.18
C LYS A 79 -22.80 4.96 37.00
N TYR A 80 -22.32 3.91 36.34
CA TYR A 80 -21.38 3.96 35.22
C TYR A 80 -22.01 3.55 33.87
N SER A 81 -23.33 3.35 33.84
CA SER A 81 -24.08 2.88 32.67
C SER A 81 -23.81 3.72 31.41
N ASP A 82 -23.77 5.04 31.55
CA ASP A 82 -23.46 5.96 30.44
C ASP A 82 -22.05 5.75 29.86
N GLN A 83 -21.05 5.54 30.72
CA GLN A 83 -19.66 5.29 30.28
C GLN A 83 -19.52 3.92 29.63
N MET A 84 -20.18 2.91 30.18
CA MET A 84 -20.17 1.55 29.62
C MET A 84 -20.90 1.49 28.28
N ALA A 85 -22.02 2.22 28.13
CA ALA A 85 -22.74 2.35 26.87
C ALA A 85 -21.86 3.02 25.79
N TYR A 86 -21.09 4.05 26.17
CA TYR A 86 -20.13 4.69 25.27
C TYR A 86 -19.05 3.71 24.78
N HIS A 87 -18.43 2.93 25.67
CA HIS A 87 -17.42 1.93 25.30
C HIS A 87 -18.00 0.79 24.45
N LEU A 88 -19.23 0.36 24.76
CA LEU A 88 -19.93 -0.65 23.98
C LEU A 88 -20.19 -0.18 22.54
N GLN A 89 -20.60 1.08 22.36
CA GLN A 89 -20.80 1.66 21.02
C GLN A 89 -19.50 1.67 20.21
N ILE A 90 -18.39 2.07 20.83
CA ILE A 90 -17.05 2.02 20.20
C ILE A 90 -16.69 0.59 19.78
N ALA A 91 -16.88 -0.39 20.66
CA ALA A 91 -16.57 -1.79 20.35
C ALA A 91 -17.40 -2.32 19.17
N LYS A 92 -18.70 -2.00 19.13
CA LYS A 92 -19.61 -2.34 18.02
C LYS A 92 -19.16 -1.70 16.70
N LEU A 93 -18.81 -0.42 16.72
CA LEU A 93 -18.32 0.30 15.53
C LEU A 93 -16.98 -0.25 15.04
N ASN A 94 -16.05 -0.54 15.94
CA ASN A 94 -14.75 -1.14 15.61
C ASN A 94 -14.92 -2.52 14.95
N LYS A 95 -15.87 -3.32 15.42
CA LYS A 95 -16.23 -4.61 14.81
C LYS A 95 -16.76 -4.44 13.39
N LEU A 96 -17.68 -3.50 13.19
CA LEU A 96 -18.32 -3.25 11.90
C LEU A 96 -17.34 -2.72 10.86
N LEU A 97 -16.45 -1.81 11.26
CA LEU A 97 -15.46 -1.17 10.38
C LEU A 97 -14.17 -1.99 10.22
N LYS A 98 -14.00 -3.08 11.00
CA LYS A 98 -12.72 -3.83 11.11
C LYS A 98 -11.51 -2.93 11.39
N PHE A 99 -11.74 -1.77 12.00
CA PHE A 99 -10.76 -0.75 12.34
C PHE A 99 -10.76 -0.59 13.86
N ASN A 100 -9.58 -0.46 14.48
CA ASN A 100 -9.49 -0.28 15.94
C ASN A 100 -9.15 1.19 16.24
N HIS A 101 -10.11 1.93 16.78
CA HIS A 101 -9.91 3.30 17.24
C HIS A 101 -10.75 3.57 18.49
N HIS A 102 -10.32 4.51 19.32
CA HIS A 102 -11.00 4.87 20.58
C HIS A 102 -11.88 6.13 20.47
N ASP A 103 -11.86 6.80 19.32
CA ASP A 103 -12.63 8.04 19.09
C ASP A 103 -13.93 7.69 18.36
N ILE A 104 -15.06 7.80 19.07
CA ILE A 104 -16.38 7.50 18.51
C ILE A 104 -16.72 8.41 17.34
N ASP A 105 -16.39 9.70 17.43
CA ASP A 105 -16.74 10.69 16.42
C ASP A 105 -16.01 10.39 15.10
N LEU A 106 -14.80 9.83 15.18
CA LEU A 106 -14.05 9.37 14.01
C LEU A 106 -14.70 8.12 13.39
N LEU A 107 -15.07 7.15 14.22
CA LEU A 107 -15.70 5.93 13.74
C LEU A 107 -17.05 6.22 13.07
N GLU A 108 -17.84 7.12 13.65
CA GLU A 108 -19.08 7.62 13.05
C GLU A 108 -18.82 8.39 11.76
N TYR A 109 -17.78 9.23 11.71
CA TYR A 109 -17.40 9.92 10.48
C TYR A 109 -17.04 8.94 9.36
N ILE A 110 -16.24 7.92 9.66
CA ILE A 110 -15.88 6.86 8.71
C ILE A 110 -17.14 6.07 8.28
N LEU A 111 -18.05 5.79 9.23
CA LEU A 111 -19.29 5.08 8.95
C LEU A 111 -20.20 5.87 7.99
N SER A 112 -20.23 7.20 8.13
CA SER A 112 -21.00 8.11 7.28
C SER A 112 -20.45 8.19 5.85
N CYS A 113 -19.20 7.78 5.61
CA CYS A 113 -18.63 7.77 4.27
C CYS A 113 -19.19 6.60 3.45
N LYS A 114 -19.52 6.87 2.18
CA LYS A 114 -19.99 5.86 1.22
C LYS A 114 -18.99 4.72 1.03
N ASN A 115 -17.69 5.05 1.01
CA ASN A 115 -16.61 4.08 0.94
C ASN A 115 -15.78 4.06 2.24
N LYS A 116 -16.10 3.10 3.11
CA LYS A 116 -15.53 2.96 4.46
C LYS A 116 -14.06 2.52 4.43
N ASP A 117 -13.71 1.59 3.55
CA ASP A 117 -12.34 1.06 3.44
C ASP A 117 -11.37 2.15 2.97
N LEU A 118 -11.81 2.96 2.00
CA LEU A 118 -11.02 4.07 1.48
C LEU A 118 -10.87 5.20 2.51
N ALA A 119 -11.91 5.48 3.32
CA ALA A 119 -11.82 6.40 4.45
C ALA A 119 -10.79 5.94 5.50
N ILE A 120 -10.82 4.64 5.86
CA ILE A 120 -9.83 4.05 6.80
C ILE A 120 -8.42 4.16 6.22
N PHE A 121 -8.23 3.89 4.93
CA PHE A 121 -6.94 3.97 4.27
C PHE A 121 -6.34 5.38 4.35
N TYR A 122 -7.12 6.41 3.99
CA TYR A 122 -6.65 7.79 4.06
C TYR A 122 -6.38 8.24 5.48
N TYR A 123 -7.23 7.89 6.44
CA TYR A 123 -7.00 8.23 7.84
C TYR A 123 -5.75 7.57 8.41
N LYS A 124 -5.52 6.27 8.16
CA LYS A 124 -4.29 5.58 8.58
C LYS A 124 -3.03 6.22 7.98
N SER A 125 -3.11 6.65 6.72
CA SER A 125 -1.96 7.22 6.01
C SER A 125 -1.66 8.67 6.43
N ALA A 126 -2.69 9.44 6.79
CA ALA A 126 -2.59 10.89 6.91
C ALA A 126 -3.27 11.52 8.15
N GLY A 127 -3.69 10.71 9.12
CA GLY A 127 -4.40 11.17 10.34
C GLY A 127 -3.66 12.26 11.12
N LYS A 128 -2.33 12.30 11.06
CA LYS A 128 -1.50 13.36 11.68
C LYS A 128 -1.80 14.79 11.19
N TYR A 129 -2.38 14.92 10.00
CA TYR A 129 -2.73 16.20 9.37
C TYR A 129 -4.20 16.61 9.58
N ILE A 130 -4.98 15.74 10.23
CA ILE A 130 -6.38 15.95 10.54
C ILE A 130 -6.49 16.39 11.99
N GLU A 131 -7.33 17.38 12.24
CA GLU A 131 -7.66 17.90 13.55
C GLU A 131 -9.18 17.86 13.75
N LYS A 132 -9.60 17.51 14.95
CA LYS A 132 -11.00 17.49 15.35
C LYS A 132 -11.30 18.82 16.03
N ASN A 133 -12.29 19.54 15.53
CA ASN A 133 -12.75 20.75 16.17
C ASN A 133 -13.55 20.39 17.43
N GLU A 134 -13.10 20.80 18.61
CA GLU A 134 -13.70 20.41 19.90
C GLU A 134 -15.17 20.85 20.05
N VAL A 135 -15.54 21.99 19.43
CA VAL A 135 -16.89 22.57 19.54
C VAL A 135 -17.85 21.96 18.53
N THR A 136 -17.42 21.82 17.28
CA THR A 136 -18.30 21.34 16.19
C THR A 136 -18.22 19.83 15.98
N LYS A 137 -17.29 19.14 16.64
CA LYS A 137 -16.93 17.72 16.43
C LYS A 137 -16.57 17.35 14.98
N ARG A 138 -16.38 18.35 14.12
CA ARG A 138 -16.05 18.16 12.70
C ARG A 138 -14.54 18.04 12.52
N PHE A 139 -14.13 17.11 11.67
CA PHE A 139 -12.74 16.97 11.23
C PHE A 139 -12.39 18.07 10.23
N LYS A 140 -11.21 18.67 10.38
CA LYS A 140 -10.62 19.70 9.52
C LYS A 140 -9.13 19.41 9.32
N LEU A 141 -8.54 20.00 8.29
CA LEU A 141 -7.09 20.04 8.14
C LEU A 141 -6.51 20.97 9.21
N LYS A 142 -5.33 20.61 9.74
CA LYS A 142 -4.58 21.50 10.65
C LYS A 142 -4.30 22.85 9.99
N SER A 143 -4.24 23.91 10.79
CA SER A 143 -4.09 25.30 10.32
C SER A 143 -2.87 25.56 9.42
N TYR A 144 -1.80 24.77 9.56
CA TYR A 144 -0.61 24.84 8.70
C TYR A 144 -0.80 24.19 7.32
N CYS A 145 -1.80 23.34 7.14
CA CYS A 145 -2.14 22.68 5.87
C CYS A 145 -3.21 23.48 5.12
N LYS A 146 -2.86 24.68 4.64
CA LYS A 146 -3.71 25.42 3.70
C LYS A 146 -3.81 24.65 2.37
N ASP A 147 -4.95 24.76 1.68
CA ASP A 147 -5.20 24.06 0.41
C ASP A 147 -4.10 24.32 -0.66
N TRP A 148 -3.60 25.56 -0.74
CA TRP A 148 -2.52 25.91 -1.66
C TRP A 148 -1.18 25.25 -1.29
N VAL A 149 -0.92 25.03 0.01
CA VAL A 149 0.30 24.36 0.48
C VAL A 149 0.22 22.87 0.16
N VAL A 150 -0.94 22.25 0.39
CA VAL A 150 -1.17 20.83 0.10
C VAL A 150 -0.98 20.55 -1.39
N THR A 151 -1.58 21.39 -2.25
CA THR A 151 -1.44 21.26 -3.71
C THR A 151 -0.02 21.53 -4.20
N LEU A 152 0.70 22.46 -3.57
CA LEU A 152 2.11 22.71 -3.90
C LEU A 152 3.00 21.52 -3.54
N ILE A 153 2.86 20.98 -2.32
CA ILE A 153 3.62 19.81 -1.85
C ILE A 153 3.34 18.58 -2.72
N ASP A 154 2.08 18.37 -3.10
CA ASP A 154 1.68 17.29 -4.01
C ASP A 154 2.36 17.42 -5.38
N ARG A 155 2.33 18.62 -5.98
CA ARG A 155 3.03 18.91 -7.24
C ARG A 155 4.54 18.71 -7.14
N ILE A 156 5.16 19.12 -6.03
CA ILE A 156 6.59 18.89 -5.78
C ILE A 156 6.87 17.38 -5.68
N GLY A 157 6.03 16.61 -4.99
CA GLY A 157 6.16 15.16 -4.88
C GLY A 157 6.07 14.45 -6.24
N ILE A 158 5.11 14.84 -7.07
CA ILE A 158 4.97 14.37 -8.45
C ILE A 158 6.21 14.74 -9.26
N PHE A 159 6.63 16.01 -9.20
CA PHE A 159 7.81 16.50 -9.92
C PHE A 159 9.07 15.73 -9.52
N LEU A 160 9.32 15.54 -8.23
CA LEU A 160 10.48 14.78 -7.73
C LEU A 160 10.43 13.32 -8.17
N TYR A 161 9.26 12.69 -8.13
CA TYR A 161 9.09 11.32 -8.60
C TYR A 161 9.48 11.19 -10.08
N PHE A 162 8.96 12.08 -10.93
CA PHE A 162 9.28 12.08 -12.36
C PHE A 162 10.73 12.51 -12.63
N ALA A 163 11.28 13.48 -11.90
CA ALA A 163 12.65 13.93 -12.06
C ALA A 163 13.67 12.83 -11.74
N ILE A 164 13.45 12.08 -10.65
CA ILE A 164 14.31 10.94 -10.29
C ILE A 164 14.14 9.81 -11.30
N SER A 165 12.90 9.51 -11.69
CA SER A 165 12.61 8.40 -12.63
C SER A 165 13.18 8.69 -14.02
N LEU A 166 12.93 9.86 -14.59
CA LEU A 166 13.45 10.26 -15.91
C LEU A 166 14.97 10.51 -15.86
N GLY A 167 15.47 11.14 -14.79
CA GLY A 167 16.89 11.33 -14.58
C GLY A 167 17.65 10.01 -14.50
N SER A 168 17.06 8.97 -13.90
CA SER A 168 17.68 7.65 -13.84
C SER A 168 17.76 6.96 -15.20
N LEU A 169 16.93 7.34 -16.19
CA LEU A 169 17.00 6.84 -17.57
C LEU A 169 18.01 7.59 -18.44
N PHE A 170 18.52 8.73 -17.98
CA PHE A 170 19.45 9.58 -18.72
C PHE A 170 20.70 8.82 -19.26
N PRO A 171 21.37 7.95 -18.48
CA PRO A 171 22.52 7.22 -18.98
C PRO A 171 22.20 6.35 -20.20
N MET A 172 21.01 5.72 -20.23
CA MET A 172 20.57 4.92 -21.39
C MET A 172 20.34 5.81 -22.62
N VAL A 173 19.63 6.93 -22.44
CA VAL A 173 19.35 7.88 -23.52
C VAL A 173 20.65 8.45 -24.10
N TYR A 174 21.62 8.76 -23.24
CA TYR A 174 22.91 9.30 -23.65
C TYR A 174 23.73 8.29 -24.46
N VAL A 175 23.78 7.02 -24.03
CA VAL A 175 24.47 5.95 -24.78
C VAL A 175 23.79 5.69 -26.13
N VAL A 176 22.46 5.65 -26.17
CA VAL A 176 21.71 5.51 -27.43
C VAL A 176 21.99 6.69 -28.36
N TYR A 177 22.01 7.92 -27.83
CA TYR A 177 22.36 9.12 -28.61
C TYR A 177 23.78 9.02 -29.20
N LEU A 178 24.76 8.56 -28.41
CA LEU A 178 26.12 8.36 -28.91
C LEU A 178 26.15 7.34 -30.05
N CYS A 179 25.50 6.18 -29.92
CA CYS A 179 25.43 5.19 -31.00
C CYS A 179 24.82 5.78 -32.28
N VAL A 180 23.78 6.62 -32.16
CA VAL A 180 23.16 7.30 -33.31
C VAL A 180 24.13 8.30 -33.97
N VAL A 181 24.84 9.10 -33.18
CA VAL A 181 25.79 10.10 -33.69
C VAL A 181 27.05 9.46 -34.30
N THR A 182 27.54 8.37 -33.72
CA THR A 182 28.71 7.64 -34.21
C THR A 182 28.38 6.65 -35.34
N GLY A 183 27.10 6.38 -35.60
CA GLY A 183 26.66 5.41 -36.59
C GLY A 183 26.89 3.96 -36.16
N GLU A 184 27.17 3.71 -34.88
CA GLU A 184 27.30 2.37 -34.33
C GLU A 184 25.93 1.69 -34.19
N SER A 185 25.89 0.37 -34.38
CA SER A 185 24.66 -0.38 -34.19
C SER A 185 24.26 -0.41 -32.71
N LEU A 186 22.95 -0.34 -32.42
CA LEU A 186 22.43 -0.49 -31.05
C LEU A 186 22.81 -1.84 -30.41
N SER A 187 23.15 -2.85 -31.22
CA SER A 187 23.66 -4.15 -30.76
C SER A 187 25.09 -4.08 -30.22
N ALA A 188 25.82 -2.98 -30.46
CA ALA A 188 27.15 -2.75 -29.89
C ALA A 188 27.09 -2.39 -28.39
N ILE A 189 25.91 -2.02 -27.87
CA ILE A 189 25.73 -1.70 -26.45
C ILE A 189 25.93 -2.99 -25.63
N PRO A 190 26.87 -3.02 -24.67
CA PRO A 190 27.09 -4.19 -23.84
C PRO A 190 25.83 -4.58 -23.06
N HIS A 191 25.45 -5.87 -23.11
CA HIS A 191 24.34 -6.37 -22.30
C HIS A 191 24.51 -6.10 -20.80
N SER A 192 25.75 -6.10 -20.32
CA SER A 192 26.12 -5.74 -18.95
C SER A 192 25.65 -4.34 -18.55
N PHE A 193 25.76 -3.37 -19.47
CA PHE A 193 25.30 -2.00 -19.27
C PHE A 193 23.78 -1.95 -19.17
N VAL A 194 23.06 -2.64 -20.06
CA VAL A 194 21.59 -2.67 -20.06
C VAL A 194 21.04 -3.25 -18.76
N VAL A 195 21.68 -4.32 -18.23
CA VAL A 195 21.28 -4.93 -16.96
C VAL A 195 21.60 -4.03 -15.77
N ALA A 196 22.80 -3.46 -15.70
CA ALA A 196 23.17 -2.52 -14.64
C ALA A 196 22.23 -1.29 -14.63
N GLN A 197 21.89 -0.77 -15.81
CA GLN A 197 20.97 0.34 -15.99
C GLN A 197 19.54 0.00 -15.56
N SER A 198 19.07 -1.21 -15.85
CA SER A 198 17.75 -1.69 -15.39
C SER A 198 17.69 -1.81 -13.87
N PHE A 199 18.76 -2.32 -13.24
CA PHE A 199 18.87 -2.38 -11.78
C PHE A 199 18.91 -0.99 -11.16
N PHE A 200 19.72 -0.09 -11.71
CA PHE A 200 19.81 1.31 -11.28
C PHE A 200 18.46 2.02 -11.35
N PHE A 201 17.73 1.86 -12.47
CA PHE A 201 16.37 2.39 -12.61
C PHE A 201 15.43 1.85 -11.54
N GLY A 202 15.46 0.54 -11.27
CA GLY A 202 14.63 -0.07 -10.22
C GLY A 202 14.91 0.51 -8.83
N VAL A 203 16.18 0.71 -8.48
CA VAL A 203 16.58 1.34 -7.21
C VAL A 203 16.12 2.80 -7.14
N CYS A 204 16.31 3.56 -8.21
CA CYS A 204 15.87 4.96 -8.29
C CYS A 204 14.34 5.09 -8.21
N LEU A 205 13.58 4.16 -8.79
CA LEU A 205 12.12 4.13 -8.70
C LEU A 205 11.67 3.87 -7.26
N LEU A 206 12.27 2.91 -6.57
CA LEU A 206 11.99 2.68 -5.15
C LEU A 206 12.32 3.91 -4.30
N MET A 207 13.47 4.54 -4.54
CA MET A 207 13.85 5.78 -3.85
C MET A 207 12.86 6.92 -4.14
N ALA A 208 12.43 7.08 -5.39
CA ALA A 208 11.44 8.08 -5.81
C ALA A 208 10.11 7.89 -5.07
N LEU A 209 9.63 6.64 -4.96
CA LEU A 209 8.43 6.31 -4.18
C LEU A 209 8.60 6.61 -2.69
N MET A 210 9.76 6.29 -2.10
CA MET A 210 10.04 6.57 -0.69
C MET A 210 10.05 8.07 -0.39
N VAL A 211 10.61 8.89 -1.30
CA VAL A 211 10.65 10.36 -1.16
C VAL A 211 9.26 10.98 -1.41
N ALA A 212 8.51 10.48 -2.37
CA ALA A 212 7.20 11.04 -2.73
C ALA A 212 6.08 10.65 -1.74
N ASN A 213 6.12 9.44 -1.16
CA ASN A 213 5.09 8.96 -0.24
C ASN A 213 4.78 9.89 0.96
N PRO A 214 5.76 10.47 1.70
CA PRO A 214 5.46 11.43 2.75
C PRO A 214 4.82 12.73 2.23
N LEU A 215 5.18 13.17 1.02
CA LEU A 215 4.66 14.38 0.37
C LEU A 215 3.19 14.23 -0.03
N PHE A 216 2.74 13.01 -0.31
CA PHE A 216 1.33 12.73 -0.61
C PHE A 216 0.41 12.66 0.62
N LYS A 217 0.96 12.63 1.84
CA LYS A 217 0.15 12.49 3.07
C LYS A 217 -0.85 13.65 3.27
N PRO A 218 -0.48 14.94 3.11
CA PRO A 218 -1.43 16.05 3.24
C PRO A 218 -2.56 16.00 2.20
N TRP A 219 -2.27 15.54 0.98
CA TRP A 219 -3.29 15.32 -0.05
C TRP A 219 -4.28 14.23 0.35
N LYS A 220 -3.79 13.09 0.88
CA LYS A 220 -4.65 12.00 1.39
C LYS A 220 -5.56 12.47 2.54
N ALA A 221 -5.07 13.33 3.44
CA ALA A 221 -5.90 13.93 4.49
C ALA A 221 -7.02 14.81 3.91
N THR A 222 -6.73 15.55 2.84
CA THR A 222 -7.73 16.36 2.14
C THR A 222 -8.79 15.48 1.47
N GLN A 223 -8.38 14.38 0.85
CA GLN A 223 -9.31 13.42 0.25
C GLN A 223 -10.23 12.78 1.28
N PHE A 224 -9.71 12.41 2.46
CA PHE A 224 -10.52 11.92 3.58
C PHE A 224 -11.67 12.87 3.96
N LEU A 225 -11.40 14.18 3.97
CA LEU A 225 -12.41 15.19 4.27
C LEU A 225 -13.43 15.41 3.14
N ARG A 226 -13.04 15.11 1.90
CA ARG A 226 -13.87 15.28 0.70
C ARG A 226 -14.66 14.03 0.31
N LEU A 227 -14.56 12.94 1.07
CA LEU A 227 -15.29 11.72 0.78
C LEU A 227 -16.80 11.95 0.80
N GLU A 228 -17.47 11.36 -0.18
CA GLU A 228 -18.93 11.39 -0.30
C GLU A 228 -19.55 10.71 0.93
N LYS A 229 -20.51 11.40 1.54
CA LYS A 229 -21.26 10.94 2.70
C LYS A 229 -22.61 10.39 2.25
N ILE A 230 -23.12 9.42 3.02
CA ILE A 230 -24.43 8.79 2.84
C ILE A 230 -25.53 9.73 3.33
#